data_AF-A0A0D0BND7-F1
#
_entry.id   AF-A0A0D0BND7-F1
#
_cell.length_a   1.000
_cell.length_b   1.000
_cell.length_c   1.000
_cell.angle_alpha   90.00
_cell.angle_beta   90.00
_cell.angle_gamma   90.00
#
_symmetry.space_group_name_H-M   'P 1'
#
loop_
_entity.id
_entity.type
_entity.pdbx_description
1 polymer ?
#
loop_
_entity_poly.entity_id
_entity_poly.type
_entity_poly.pdbx_seq_one_letter_code
_entity_poly.pdbx_strand_id
1 'polypeptide(L)'
;RNIVLFGATGSGKSPIVNMLFPSNRAPAPASSAANLVTFGWKPYTIDAKGERFTIYDTAGLSEGSNRSLFSKAARKSLESLLLNLSHAGQRVHLLLLCIRAPRITEVVARNYKLFYQAICKRQVPIAVIVTGLEHQTPTMESWWRENQHVFKRYHMVFTNDAHACITAIRGRPVHKGSNIGTYHKEYTESVEVVKNLIRSNALSTEKGWTFNPVSVNVSCMSGLPS
;
A
#
# COMPACT_ATOMS: atom_id res chain seq x y z
N ARG A 1 8.67 13.49 1.03
CA ARG A 1 7.36 13.23 1.69
C ARG A 1 7.21 11.74 1.95
N ASN A 2 6.64 11.32 3.08
CA ASN A 2 6.61 9.91 3.51
C ASN A 2 5.26 9.25 3.21
N ILE A 3 5.33 8.03 2.67
CA ILE A 3 4.19 7.20 2.26
C ILE A 3 4.29 5.86 2.99
N VAL A 4 3.19 5.41 3.59
CA VAL A 4 3.14 4.07 4.21
C VAL A 4 2.41 3.13 3.27
N LEU A 5 3.12 2.11 2.75
CA LEU A 5 2.54 1.06 1.92
C LEU A 5 2.21 -0.16 2.78
N PHE A 6 0.92 -0.53 2.83
CA PHE A 6 0.44 -1.59 3.70
C PHE A 6 -0.61 -2.46 3.02
N GLY A 7 -0.77 -3.69 3.50
CA GLY A 7 -1.62 -4.69 2.86
C GLY A 7 -1.22 -6.11 3.23
N ALA A 8 -2.10 -7.07 2.98
CA ALA A 8 -1.88 -8.46 3.35
C ALA A 8 -0.61 -9.06 2.71
N THR A 9 -0.06 -10.14 3.26
CA THR A 9 0.99 -10.91 2.57
C THR A 9 0.47 -11.39 1.22
N GLY A 10 1.30 -11.32 0.18
CA GLY A 10 0.91 -11.68 -1.18
C GLY A 10 0.08 -10.63 -1.94
N SER A 11 -0.26 -9.49 -1.32
CA SER A 11 -1.03 -8.42 -1.99
C SER A 11 -0.31 -7.70 -3.14
N GLY A 12 1.02 -7.86 -3.27
CA GLY A 12 1.80 -7.21 -4.34
C GLY A 12 2.54 -5.93 -3.94
N LYS A 13 2.74 -5.66 -2.64
CA LYS A 13 3.48 -4.48 -2.15
C LYS A 13 4.90 -4.35 -2.72
N SER A 14 5.73 -5.38 -2.58
CA SER A 14 7.13 -5.29 -3.02
C SER A 14 7.28 -5.15 -4.55
N PRO A 15 6.46 -5.80 -5.39
CA PRO A 15 6.38 -5.47 -6.82
C PRO A 15 6.07 -3.99 -7.13
N ILE A 16 5.17 -3.33 -6.38
CA ILE A 16 4.89 -1.89 -6.52
C ILE A 16 6.13 -1.05 -6.23
N VAL A 17 6.89 -1.40 -5.19
CA VAL A 17 8.14 -0.70 -4.89
C VAL A 17 9.13 -0.87 -6.06
N ASN A 18 9.33 -2.11 -6.52
CA ASN A 18 10.27 -2.42 -7.59
C ASN A 18 9.96 -1.71 -8.91
N MET A 19 8.69 -1.53 -9.26
CA MET A 19 8.32 -0.81 -10.49
C MET A 19 8.53 0.70 -10.41
N LEU A 20 8.56 1.27 -9.20
CA LEU A 20 8.82 2.69 -8.97
C LEU A 20 10.31 2.99 -8.80
N PHE A 21 11.15 1.96 -8.67
CA PHE A 21 12.60 2.14 -8.62
C PHE A 21 13.16 2.52 -10.00
N PRO A 22 14.10 3.49 -10.04
CA PRO A 22 14.83 3.81 -11.25
C PRO A 22 15.54 2.57 -11.83
N SER A 23 15.41 2.35 -13.14
CA SER A 23 15.98 1.21 -13.88
C SER A 23 17.51 1.09 -13.77
N ASN A 24 18.19 2.12 -13.26
CA ASN A 24 19.65 2.20 -13.08
C ASN A 24 20.12 1.86 -11.66
N ARG A 25 19.22 1.41 -10.77
CA ARG A 25 19.57 0.92 -9.44
C ARG A 25 19.17 -0.55 -9.30
N ALA A 26 19.96 -1.31 -8.54
CA ALA A 26 19.66 -2.70 -8.25
C ALA A 26 18.21 -2.85 -7.74
N PRO A 27 17.44 -3.85 -8.22
CA PRO A 27 16.09 -4.11 -7.72
C PRO A 27 16.09 -4.21 -6.20
N ALA A 28 15.03 -3.75 -5.53
CA ALA A 28 14.92 -4.01 -4.11
C ALA A 28 14.94 -5.54 -3.91
N PRO A 29 15.77 -6.07 -2.99
CA PRO A 29 15.88 -7.51 -2.79
C PRO A 29 14.48 -8.09 -2.55
N ALA A 30 14.09 -9.06 -3.38
CA ALA A 30 12.86 -9.81 -3.16
C ALA A 30 13.00 -10.58 -1.82
N SER A 31 12.47 -10.00 -0.75
CA SER A 31 12.09 -10.65 0.53
C SER A 31 12.91 -11.88 1.00
N SER A 32 14.24 -11.88 0.90
CA SER A 32 15.08 -12.92 1.51
C SER A 32 16.34 -12.41 2.20
N ALA A 33 16.60 -11.09 2.20
CA ALA A 33 17.70 -10.51 2.97
C ALA A 33 17.27 -10.36 4.45
N ALA A 34 17.66 -11.35 5.25
CA ALA A 34 17.29 -11.55 6.65
C ALA A 34 17.81 -10.49 7.65
N ASN A 35 18.64 -9.52 7.23
CA ASN A 35 19.39 -8.69 8.19
C ASN A 35 18.82 -7.28 8.42
N LEU A 36 17.71 -6.90 7.78
CA LEU A 36 17.00 -5.62 8.01
C LEU A 36 15.50 -5.82 8.33
N VAL A 37 15.07 -7.05 8.60
CA VAL A 37 13.67 -7.41 8.91
C VAL A 37 13.35 -7.19 10.40
N THR A 38 14.22 -6.53 11.17
CA THR A 38 14.07 -6.38 12.62
C THR A 38 12.94 -5.42 13.03
N PHE A 39 12.51 -4.50 12.16
CA PHE A 39 11.46 -3.50 12.47
C PHE A 39 10.15 -3.68 11.67
N GLY A 40 10.06 -4.69 10.80
CA GLY A 40 8.84 -4.97 10.05
C GLY A 40 8.49 -3.97 8.94
N TRP A 41 9.40 -3.06 8.56
CA TRP A 41 9.24 -2.15 7.42
C TRP A 41 10.59 -1.80 6.76
N LYS A 42 10.58 -1.40 5.48
CA LYS A 42 11.77 -0.98 4.71
C LYS A 42 11.51 0.33 3.94
N PRO A 43 12.40 1.35 4.05
CA PRO A 43 12.23 2.60 3.33
C PRO A 43 12.82 2.55 1.92
N TYR A 44 12.15 3.19 0.98
CA TYR A 44 12.54 3.27 -0.43
C TYR A 44 12.26 4.65 -0.99
N THR A 45 13.30 5.35 -1.46
CA THR A 45 13.15 6.67 -2.08
C THR A 45 12.87 6.53 -3.56
N ILE A 46 11.80 7.17 -4.03
CA ILE A 46 11.37 7.18 -5.43
C ILE A 46 11.23 8.62 -5.94
N ASP A 47 11.30 8.77 -7.26
CA ASP A 47 10.83 9.95 -7.97
C ASP A 47 9.45 9.66 -8.58
N ALA A 48 8.47 10.49 -8.27
CA ALA A 48 7.19 10.49 -8.94
C ALA A 48 6.93 11.87 -9.54
N LYS A 49 7.25 12.00 -10.83
CA LYS A 49 7.02 13.21 -11.64
C LYS A 49 7.76 14.43 -11.08
N GLY A 50 9.05 14.29 -10.77
CA GLY A 50 9.91 15.37 -10.28
C GLY A 50 9.77 15.68 -8.78
N GLU A 51 8.99 14.88 -8.05
CA GLU A 51 8.85 14.98 -6.59
C GLU A 51 9.40 13.74 -5.91
N ARG A 52 10.17 13.95 -4.83
CA ARG A 52 10.79 12.86 -4.08
C ARG A 52 9.90 12.36 -2.95
N PHE A 53 9.64 11.07 -2.95
CA PHE A 53 8.87 10.38 -1.91
C PHE A 53 9.68 9.26 -1.28
N THR A 54 9.42 8.98 -0.01
CA THR A 54 9.92 7.78 0.68
C THR A 54 8.75 6.86 0.95
N ILE A 55 8.74 5.69 0.31
CA ILE A 55 7.77 4.63 0.55
C ILE A 55 8.33 3.70 1.63
N TYR A 56 7.56 3.50 2.69
CA TYR A 56 7.84 2.51 3.72
C TYR A 56 7.03 1.25 3.39
N ASP A 57 7.68 0.24 2.80
CA ASP A 57 7.07 -1.08 2.55
C ASP A 57 6.97 -1.83 3.88
N THR A 58 5.73 -2.12 4.31
CA THR A 58 5.50 -2.83 5.56
C THR A 58 5.47 -4.34 5.31
N ALA A 59 5.90 -5.13 6.29
CA ALA A 59 5.75 -6.58 6.26
C ALA A 59 4.28 -6.96 6.02
N GLY A 60 4.06 -8.02 5.25
CA GLY A 60 2.72 -8.46 4.89
C GLY A 60 1.84 -8.72 6.10
N LEU A 61 0.69 -8.03 6.15
CA LEU A 61 -0.28 -8.12 7.23
C LEU A 61 -1.18 -9.34 7.00
N SER A 62 -0.66 -10.58 7.10
CA SER A 62 -1.47 -11.79 6.88
C SER A 62 -1.76 -12.62 8.12
N GLU A 63 -2.94 -13.22 8.08
CA GLU A 63 -3.66 -13.97 9.09
C GLU A 63 -3.02 -15.35 9.34
N GLY A 64 -2.48 -15.55 10.54
CA GLY A 64 -2.44 -16.88 11.15
C GLY A 64 -3.76 -17.16 11.87
N SER A 65 -4.05 -18.44 12.12
CA SER A 65 -5.29 -18.99 12.71
C SER A 65 -5.80 -18.30 13.99
N ASN A 66 -4.95 -17.56 14.70
CA ASN A 66 -5.33 -16.76 15.87
C ASN A 66 -5.48 -15.26 15.53
N ARG A 67 -6.70 -14.86 15.14
CA ARG A 67 -7.12 -13.52 14.70
C ARG A 67 -6.68 -12.35 15.62
N SER A 68 -6.46 -12.60 16.92
CA SER A 68 -6.13 -11.57 17.93
C SER A 68 -4.63 -11.20 17.97
N LEU A 69 -3.72 -12.17 17.90
CA LEU A 69 -2.28 -11.95 18.15
C LEU A 69 -1.55 -11.30 16.97
N PHE A 70 -1.95 -11.60 15.73
CA PHE A 70 -1.33 -11.02 14.53
C PHE A 70 -1.75 -9.57 14.29
N SER A 71 -2.95 -9.18 14.73
CA SER A 71 -3.39 -7.78 14.73
C SER A 71 -2.48 -6.89 15.60
N LYS A 72 -1.91 -7.44 16.68
CA LYS A 72 -0.99 -6.74 17.58
C LYS A 72 0.39 -6.54 16.94
N ALA A 73 0.94 -7.54 16.25
CA ALA A 73 2.24 -7.41 15.59
C ALA A 73 2.19 -6.41 14.41
N ALA A 74 1.16 -6.51 13.58
CA ALA A 74 0.84 -5.56 12.52
C ALA A 74 0.71 -4.13 13.06
N ARG A 75 -0.08 -3.97 14.13
CA ARG A 75 -0.27 -2.70 14.82
C ARG A 75 1.04 -2.16 15.38
N LYS A 76 1.80 -2.96 16.13
CA LYS A 76 3.09 -2.56 16.72
C LYS A 76 4.09 -2.15 15.66
N SER A 77 4.17 -2.86 14.53
CA SER A 77 5.04 -2.48 13.41
C SER A 77 4.66 -1.11 12.84
N LEU A 78 3.37 -0.87 12.60
CA LEU A 78 2.90 0.44 12.15
C LEU A 78 3.15 1.53 13.19
N GLU A 79 2.75 1.32 14.45
CA GLU A 79 2.97 2.30 15.53
C GLU A 79 4.46 2.59 15.71
N SER A 80 5.33 1.59 15.61
CA SER A 80 6.78 1.77 15.64
C SER A 80 7.28 2.62 14.46
N LEU A 81 6.81 2.36 13.23
CA LEU A 81 7.12 3.21 12.07
C LEU A 81 6.68 4.66 12.31
N LEU A 82 5.44 4.86 12.74
CA LEU A 82 4.85 6.18 12.97
C LEU A 82 5.56 6.94 14.10
N LEU A 83 5.93 6.26 15.19
CA LEU A 83 6.73 6.81 16.28
C LEU A 83 8.12 7.22 15.80
N ASN A 84 8.81 6.36 15.05
CA ASN A 84 10.13 6.65 14.49
C ASN A 84 10.08 7.89 13.59
N LEU A 85 9.08 8.00 12.72
CA LEU A 85 8.86 9.19 11.90
C LEU A 85 8.63 10.43 12.77
N SER A 86 7.76 10.34 13.77
CA SER A 86 7.45 11.46 14.66
C SER A 86 8.67 11.94 15.45
N HIS A 87 9.46 11.01 16.01
CA HIS A 87 10.69 11.33 16.76
C HIS A 87 11.74 12.00 15.86
N ALA A 88 11.79 11.62 14.58
CA ALA A 88 12.64 12.27 13.59
C ALA A 88 12.09 13.63 13.09
N GLY A 89 10.99 14.14 13.66
CA GLY A 89 10.31 15.35 13.20
C GLY A 89 9.64 15.22 11.83
N GLN A 90 9.46 13.99 11.35
CA GLN A 90 8.92 13.67 10.04
C GLN A 90 7.42 13.37 10.10
N ARG A 91 6.77 13.49 8.94
CA ARG A 91 5.31 13.42 8.81
C ARG A 91 4.89 12.42 7.75
N VAL A 92 3.73 11.81 7.92
CA VAL A 92 3.11 10.93 6.91
C VAL A 92 2.21 11.76 6.00
N HIS A 93 2.29 11.51 4.70
CA HIS A 93 1.58 12.29 3.69
C HIS A 93 0.57 11.44 2.90
N LEU A 94 0.70 10.12 2.93
CA LEU A 94 -0.20 9.20 2.24
C LEU A 94 -0.14 7.81 2.87
N LEU A 95 -1.30 7.20 3.05
CA LEU A 95 -1.47 5.78 3.24
C LEU A 95 -1.80 5.12 1.91
N LEU A 96 -1.09 4.06 1.55
CA LEU A 96 -1.29 3.34 0.30
C LEU A 96 -1.66 1.89 0.63
N LEU A 97 -2.95 1.58 0.50
CA LEU A 97 -3.47 0.23 0.73
C LEU A 97 -3.26 -0.61 -0.53
N CYS A 98 -2.48 -1.68 -0.41
CA CYS A 98 -2.28 -2.65 -1.47
C CYS A 98 -3.20 -3.85 -1.29
N ILE A 99 -3.96 -4.18 -2.33
CA ILE A 99 -4.77 -5.39 -2.43
C ILE A 99 -4.45 -6.13 -3.72
N ARG A 100 -4.76 -7.43 -3.75
CA ARG A 100 -4.62 -8.24 -4.95
C ARG A 100 -6.00 -8.70 -5.41
N ALA A 101 -6.34 -8.39 -6.65
CA ALA A 101 -7.54 -8.87 -7.31
C ALA A 101 -7.57 -10.41 -7.39
N PRO A 102 -8.76 -11.03 -7.45
CA PRO A 102 -10.09 -10.40 -7.36
C PRO A 102 -10.53 -10.16 -5.91
N ARG A 103 -9.68 -10.41 -4.91
CA ARG A 103 -10.10 -10.59 -3.52
C ARG A 103 -10.23 -9.24 -2.78
N ILE A 104 -11.47 -8.84 -2.48
CA ILE A 104 -11.79 -7.83 -1.47
C ILE A 104 -12.37 -8.60 -0.27
N THR A 105 -11.59 -8.75 0.79
CA THR A 105 -11.94 -9.61 1.94
C THR A 105 -12.19 -8.80 3.21
N GLU A 106 -12.81 -9.43 4.20
CA GLU A 106 -12.93 -8.86 5.55
C GLU A 106 -11.58 -8.50 6.16
N VAL A 107 -10.52 -9.21 5.79
CA VAL A 107 -9.13 -8.95 6.20
C VAL A 107 -8.68 -7.57 5.73
N VAL A 108 -8.96 -7.25 4.46
CA VAL A 108 -8.67 -5.96 3.85
C VAL A 108 -9.44 -4.86 4.60
N ALA A 109 -10.75 -5.07 4.81
CA ALA A 109 -11.60 -4.12 5.53
C ALA A 109 -11.12 -3.88 6.97
N ARG A 110 -10.71 -4.94 7.68
CA ARG A 110 -10.19 -4.86 9.05
C ARG A 110 -8.86 -4.11 9.11
N ASN A 111 -7.94 -4.40 8.18
CA ASN A 111 -6.67 -3.68 8.07
C ASN A 111 -6.89 -2.20 7.76
N TYR A 112 -7.82 -1.89 6.84
CA TYR A 112 -8.22 -0.52 6.55
C TYR A 112 -8.76 0.19 7.81
N LYS A 113 -9.72 -0.41 8.52
CA LYS A 113 -10.29 0.17 9.76
C LYS A 113 -9.20 0.40 10.83
N LEU A 114 -8.34 -0.57 11.06
CA LEU A 114 -7.27 -0.46 12.05
C LEU A 114 -6.27 0.65 11.70
N PHE A 115 -5.76 0.66 10.47
CA PHE A 115 -4.64 1.54 10.09
C PHE A 115 -5.14 2.97 9.87
N TYR A 116 -6.18 3.13 9.07
CA TYR A 116 -6.69 4.44 8.67
C TYR A 116 -7.58 5.06 9.74
N GLN A 117 -8.55 4.30 10.27
CA GLN A 117 -9.55 4.87 11.19
C GLN A 117 -9.06 4.87 12.64
N ALA A 118 -8.51 3.76 13.14
CA ALA A 118 -8.14 3.66 14.56
C ALA A 118 -6.78 4.30 14.88
N ILE A 119 -5.74 4.01 14.07
CA ILE A 119 -4.38 4.52 14.33
C ILE A 119 -4.18 5.91 13.75
N CYS A 120 -4.46 6.10 12.46
CA CYS A 120 -4.27 7.39 11.79
C CYS A 120 -5.44 8.37 11.96
N LYS A 121 -6.53 7.95 12.63
CA LYS A 121 -7.69 8.78 12.95
C LYS A 121 -8.29 9.53 11.76
N ARG A 122 -8.19 8.94 10.56
CA ARG A 122 -8.60 9.53 9.29
C ARG A 122 -7.91 10.86 8.94
N GLN A 123 -6.75 11.14 9.54
CA GLN A 123 -6.00 12.40 9.37
C GLN A 123 -4.96 12.37 8.24
N VAL A 124 -4.78 11.21 7.60
CA VAL A 124 -3.83 11.02 6.48
C VAL A 124 -4.63 10.68 5.23
N PRO A 125 -4.36 11.27 4.05
CA PRO A 125 -4.96 10.82 2.81
C PRO A 125 -4.73 9.32 2.60
N ILE A 126 -5.71 8.61 2.05
CA ILE A 126 -5.61 7.18 1.77
C ILE A 126 -6.03 6.88 0.34
N ALA A 127 -5.21 6.08 -0.35
CA ALA A 127 -5.48 5.56 -1.68
C ALA A 127 -5.33 4.03 -1.71
N VAL A 128 -5.93 3.37 -2.70
CA VAL A 128 -5.81 1.92 -2.91
C VAL A 128 -5.09 1.60 -4.21
N ILE A 129 -4.23 0.59 -4.17
CA ILE A 129 -3.66 -0.04 -5.37
C ILE A 129 -4.16 -1.48 -5.45
N VAL A 130 -4.75 -1.82 -6.58
CA VAL A 130 -5.23 -3.16 -6.92
C VAL A 130 -4.25 -3.81 -7.88
N THR A 131 -3.59 -4.86 -7.44
CA THR A 131 -2.64 -5.64 -8.25
C THR A 131 -3.28 -6.92 -8.79
N GLY A 132 -2.60 -7.63 -9.70
CA GLY A 132 -3.07 -8.92 -10.22
C GLY A 132 -4.06 -8.78 -11.37
N LEU A 133 -3.97 -7.69 -12.13
CA LEU A 133 -4.89 -7.34 -13.22
C LEU A 133 -4.27 -7.54 -14.61
N GLU A 134 -3.23 -8.38 -14.71
CA GLU A 134 -2.49 -8.67 -15.95
C GLU A 134 -3.38 -9.22 -17.08
N HIS A 135 -4.54 -9.76 -16.73
CA HIS A 135 -5.50 -10.38 -17.64
C HIS A 135 -6.87 -9.67 -17.66
N GLN A 136 -7.01 -8.52 -16.97
CA GLN A 136 -8.29 -7.82 -16.94
C GLN A 136 -8.58 -7.19 -18.30
N THR A 137 -9.80 -7.39 -18.78
CA THR A 137 -10.30 -6.82 -20.03
C THR A 137 -11.54 -5.94 -19.77
N PRO A 138 -11.82 -4.93 -20.61
CA PRO A 138 -10.98 -4.40 -21.69
C PRO A 138 -9.73 -3.63 -21.21
N THR A 139 -9.70 -3.18 -19.96
CA THR A 139 -8.56 -2.49 -19.34
C THR A 139 -8.42 -2.86 -17.87
N MET A 140 -7.24 -2.64 -17.25
CA MET A 140 -7.05 -2.84 -15.80
C MET A 140 -8.12 -2.08 -14.98
N GLU A 141 -8.44 -0.86 -15.39
CA GLU A 141 -9.44 0.01 -14.76
C GLU A 141 -10.87 -0.56 -14.78
N SER A 142 -11.16 -1.49 -15.70
CA SER A 142 -12.48 -2.13 -15.78
C SER A 142 -12.80 -2.90 -14.49
N TRP A 143 -11.79 -3.46 -13.82
CA TRP A 143 -11.96 -4.13 -12.54
C TRP A 143 -12.52 -3.19 -11.46
N TRP A 144 -12.05 -1.93 -11.40
CA TRP A 144 -12.57 -0.98 -10.43
C TRP A 144 -14.04 -0.68 -10.64
N ARG A 145 -14.46 -0.44 -11.89
CA ARG A 145 -15.86 -0.15 -12.24
C ARG A 145 -16.79 -1.28 -11.80
N GLU A 146 -16.37 -2.52 -12.00
CA GLU A 146 -17.11 -3.72 -11.63
C GLU A 146 -17.15 -3.92 -10.09
N ASN A 147 -16.07 -3.59 -9.36
CA ASN A 147 -15.89 -4.02 -7.98
C ASN A 147 -15.93 -2.90 -6.92
N GLN A 148 -15.94 -1.62 -7.31
CA GLN A 148 -15.90 -0.48 -6.38
C GLN A 148 -17.04 -0.50 -5.34
N HIS A 149 -18.19 -1.05 -5.71
CA HIS A 149 -19.35 -1.17 -4.83
C HIS A 149 -19.06 -2.06 -3.61
N VAL A 150 -18.15 -3.03 -3.73
CA VAL A 150 -17.76 -3.91 -2.62
C VAL A 150 -17.01 -3.14 -1.53
N PHE A 151 -16.17 -2.18 -1.90
CA PHE A 151 -15.49 -1.29 -0.94
C PHE A 151 -16.50 -0.46 -0.13
N LYS A 152 -17.55 0.04 -0.80
CA LYS A 152 -18.65 0.75 -0.14
C LYS A 152 -19.36 -0.15 0.88
N ARG A 153 -19.62 -1.43 0.56
CA ARG A 153 -20.19 -2.41 1.51
C ARG A 153 -19.32 -2.61 2.75
N TYR A 154 -18.00 -2.52 2.61
CA TYR A 154 -17.07 -2.60 3.74
C TYR A 154 -16.79 -1.25 4.43
N HIS A 155 -17.49 -0.18 4.03
CA HIS A 155 -17.28 1.19 4.51
C HIS A 155 -15.84 1.69 4.31
N MET A 156 -15.23 1.29 3.19
CA MET A 156 -13.92 1.76 2.77
C MET A 156 -14.09 2.94 1.81
N VAL A 157 -13.58 4.10 2.21
CA VAL A 157 -13.61 5.35 1.44
C VAL A 157 -12.19 5.84 1.23
N PHE A 158 -11.85 6.20 -0.01
CA PHE A 158 -10.53 6.70 -0.38
C PHE A 158 -10.60 8.19 -0.66
N THR A 159 -9.52 8.91 -0.38
CA THR A 159 -9.45 10.37 -0.57
C THR A 159 -9.69 10.69 -2.05
N ASN A 160 -10.73 11.48 -2.37
CA ASN A 160 -11.10 11.81 -3.76
C ASN A 160 -11.24 10.57 -4.67
N ASP A 161 -11.78 9.47 -4.13
CA ASP A 161 -11.87 8.18 -4.82
C ASP A 161 -10.51 7.68 -5.34
N ALA A 162 -9.40 8.00 -4.68
CA ALA A 162 -8.05 7.66 -5.14
C ALA A 162 -7.80 6.13 -5.21
N HIS A 163 -7.64 5.63 -6.43
CA HIS A 163 -7.32 4.24 -6.72
C HIS A 163 -6.36 4.12 -7.92
N ALA A 164 -5.69 2.96 -8.01
CA ALA A 164 -4.99 2.52 -9.20
C ALA A 164 -5.19 1.02 -9.42
N CYS A 165 -5.63 0.65 -10.61
CA CYS A 165 -5.71 -0.73 -11.08
C CYS A 165 -4.47 -1.04 -11.93
N ILE A 166 -3.67 -2.02 -11.52
CA ILE A 166 -2.33 -2.19 -12.06
C ILE A 166 -1.91 -3.63 -12.36
N THR A 167 -0.93 -3.69 -13.25
CA THR A 167 -0.02 -4.80 -13.51
C THR A 167 1.35 -4.46 -12.93
N ALA A 168 1.73 -5.14 -11.85
CA ALA A 168 2.99 -4.85 -11.14
C ALA A 168 4.17 -5.73 -11.60
N ILE A 169 3.95 -6.61 -12.59
CA ILE A 169 4.95 -7.53 -13.13
C ILE A 169 5.06 -7.36 -14.65
N ARG A 170 6.25 -7.57 -15.22
CA ARG A 170 6.47 -7.47 -16.68
C ARG A 170 6.01 -8.71 -17.45
N GLY A 171 5.74 -9.82 -16.76
CA GLY A 171 5.49 -11.13 -17.39
C GLY A 171 6.78 -11.80 -17.89
N ARG A 172 6.62 -12.90 -18.61
CA ARG A 172 7.75 -13.63 -19.22
C ARG A 172 8.26 -12.88 -20.47
N PRO A 173 9.54 -12.99 -20.84
CA PRO A 173 10.02 -12.49 -22.12
C PRO A 173 9.16 -12.99 -23.29
N VAL A 174 8.78 -12.10 -24.21
CA VAL A 174 7.93 -12.44 -25.37
C VAL A 174 8.62 -13.46 -26.29
N HIS A 175 9.95 -13.39 -26.37
CA HIS A 175 10.81 -14.39 -27.01
C HIS A 175 12.12 -14.52 -26.22
N LYS A 176 12.87 -15.59 -26.45
CA LYS A 176 14.16 -15.84 -25.77
C LYS A 176 15.13 -14.67 -26.05
N GLY A 177 15.62 -14.03 -25.00
CA GLY A 177 16.51 -12.86 -25.10
C GLY A 177 15.81 -11.50 -25.15
N SER A 178 14.47 -11.45 -25.20
CA SER A 178 13.73 -10.19 -25.15
C SER A 178 13.79 -9.54 -23.76
N ASN A 179 14.07 -8.23 -23.72
CA ASN A 179 13.88 -7.41 -22.52
C ASN A 179 12.41 -6.96 -22.33
N ILE A 180 11.56 -7.23 -23.31
CA ILE A 180 10.13 -6.93 -23.30
C ILE A 180 9.40 -8.18 -22.80
N GLY A 181 8.69 -8.02 -21.69
CA GLY A 181 7.83 -9.06 -21.13
C GLY A 181 6.39 -9.01 -21.67
N THR A 182 5.65 -10.10 -21.50
CA THR A 182 4.27 -10.27 -22.00
C THR A 182 3.32 -9.14 -21.60
N TYR A 183 3.52 -8.51 -20.43
CA TYR A 183 2.67 -7.45 -19.89
C TYR A 183 3.34 -6.07 -19.94
N HIS A 184 4.25 -5.86 -20.89
CA HIS A 184 5.04 -4.62 -20.96
C HIS A 184 4.18 -3.36 -21.06
N LYS A 185 3.09 -3.41 -21.85
CA LYS A 185 2.18 -2.28 -22.04
C LYS A 185 1.47 -1.92 -20.72
N GLU A 186 0.81 -2.90 -20.11
CA GLU A 186 0.06 -2.75 -18.86
C GLU A 186 0.99 -2.34 -17.72
N TYR A 187 2.20 -2.90 -17.67
CA TYR A 187 3.21 -2.53 -16.69
C TYR A 187 3.65 -1.07 -16.84
N THR A 188 3.91 -0.61 -18.08
CA THR A 188 4.34 0.77 -18.35
C THR A 188 3.24 1.77 -18.01
N GLU A 189 2.00 1.47 -18.41
CA GLU A 189 0.81 2.24 -18.00
C GLU A 189 0.68 2.30 -16.47
N SER A 190 0.86 1.16 -15.81
CA SER A 190 0.78 1.06 -14.35
C SER A 190 1.82 1.92 -13.62
N VAL A 191 3.06 2.02 -14.14
CA VAL A 191 4.09 2.91 -13.55
C VAL A 191 3.60 4.36 -13.53
N GLU A 192 3.02 4.82 -14.64
CA GLU A 192 2.54 6.19 -14.76
C GLU A 192 1.32 6.45 -13.88
N VAL A 193 0.36 5.53 -13.86
CA VAL A 193 -0.83 5.60 -13.00
C VAL A 193 -0.44 5.66 -11.52
N VAL A 194 0.49 4.82 -11.06
CA VAL A 194 0.92 4.81 -9.66
C VAL A 194 1.68 6.08 -9.29
N LYS A 195 2.57 6.58 -10.16
CA LYS A 195 3.26 7.86 -9.93
C LYS A 195 2.28 9.02 -9.82
N ASN A 196 1.27 9.06 -10.68
CA ASN A 196 0.22 10.10 -10.65
C ASN A 196 -0.63 10.00 -9.38
N LEU A 197 -1.04 8.79 -8.99
CA LEU A 197 -1.79 8.54 -7.75
C LEU A 197 -1.01 9.02 -6.53
N ILE A 198 0.27 8.64 -6.43
CA ILE A 198 1.14 9.04 -5.33
C ILE A 198 1.30 10.56 -5.29
N ARG A 199 1.65 11.18 -6.42
CA ARG A 199 1.89 12.63 -6.47
C ARG A 199 0.64 13.41 -6.08
N SER A 200 -0.50 13.15 -6.73
CA SER A 200 -1.74 13.89 -6.47
C SER A 200 -2.19 13.80 -5.01
N ASN A 201 -2.11 12.61 -4.40
CA ASN A 201 -2.62 12.40 -3.06
C ASN A 201 -1.64 12.80 -1.96
N ALA A 202 -0.35 12.52 -2.12
CA ALA A 202 0.65 12.91 -1.12
C ALA A 202 0.92 14.44 -1.11
N LEU A 203 0.55 15.15 -2.17
CA LEU A 203 0.57 16.62 -2.23
C LEU A 203 -0.70 17.27 -1.68
N SER A 204 -1.82 16.53 -1.59
CA SER A 204 -3.10 17.07 -1.09
C SER A 204 -3.05 17.54 0.37
N THR A 205 -2.06 17.07 1.14
CA THR A 205 -1.78 17.52 2.50
C THR A 205 -0.38 18.11 2.61
N GLU A 206 -0.26 19.41 2.36
CA GLU A 206 1.02 20.13 2.40
C GLU A 206 1.75 19.94 3.74
N LYS A 207 1.01 20.02 4.85
CA LYS A 207 1.57 19.91 6.21
C LYS A 207 1.88 18.47 6.62
N GLY A 208 1.32 17.45 5.96
CA GLY A 208 1.36 16.05 6.42
C GLY A 208 0.81 15.84 7.85
N TRP A 209 0.87 14.60 8.32
CA TRP A 209 0.36 14.18 9.63
C TRP A 209 1.48 13.66 10.54
N THR A 210 1.40 14.00 11.83
CA THR A 210 2.32 13.53 12.86
C THR A 210 1.57 12.62 13.83
N PHE A 211 2.15 11.47 14.16
CA PHE A 211 1.55 10.53 15.09
C PHE A 211 1.77 10.97 16.54
N ASN A 212 0.68 11.11 17.30
CA ASN A 212 0.72 11.45 18.73
C ASN A 212 0.29 10.25 19.60
N PRO A 213 1.24 9.57 20.29
CA PRO A 213 0.99 8.31 20.99
C PRO A 213 0.04 8.44 22.20
N VAL A 214 -0.06 9.62 22.81
CA VAL A 214 -0.92 9.89 23.99
C VAL A 214 -2.42 9.70 23.69
N SER A 215 -2.80 9.59 22.41
CA SER A 215 -4.18 9.68 21.98
C SER A 215 -4.85 8.33 21.63
N VAL A 216 -4.20 7.20 21.96
CA VAL A 216 -4.75 5.85 21.74
C VAL A 216 -5.55 5.41 22.98
N ASN A 217 -6.80 5.85 23.09
CA ASN A 217 -7.75 5.23 24.01
C ASN A 217 -8.29 3.94 23.40
N VAL A 218 -8.00 2.81 24.05
CA VAL A 218 -8.53 1.49 23.68
C VAL A 218 -9.96 1.37 24.22
N SER A 219 -10.93 1.99 23.55
CA SER A 219 -12.35 1.86 23.93
C SER A 219 -13.30 1.56 22.76
N CYS A 220 -12.79 1.24 21.57
CA CYS A 220 -13.61 0.86 20.42
C CYS A 220 -13.40 -0.62 20.03
N MET A 221 -13.85 -1.56 20.86
CA MET A 221 -14.08 -2.96 20.44
C MET A 221 -15.31 -3.64 21.08
N SER A 222 -16.23 -2.91 21.71
CA SER A 222 -17.43 -3.47 22.33
C SER A 222 -18.72 -3.29 21.52
N GLY A 223 -18.66 -3.32 20.18
CA GLY A 223 -19.81 -3.01 19.34
C GLY A 223 -19.95 -3.90 18.10
N LEU A 224 -20.00 -5.21 18.27
CA LEU A 224 -20.54 -6.12 17.25
C LEU A 224 -21.64 -6.97 17.92
N PRO A 225 -22.89 -6.98 17.38
CA PRO A 225 -23.94 -7.83 17.89
C PRO A 225 -23.58 -9.31 17.71
N SER A 226 -24.10 -10.12 18.63
CA SER A 226 -24.08 -11.59 18.67
C SER A 226 -24.51 -12.23 17.36
#